data_AF-A0AA35SNM4-F1
#
_entry.id   AF-A0AA35SNM4-F1
#
_cell.length_a   1.000
_cell.length_b   1.000
_cell.length_c   1.000
_cell.angle_alpha   90.00
_cell.angle_beta   90.00
_cell.angle_gamma   90.00
#
_symmetry.space_group_name_H-M   'P 1'
#
loop_
_entity.id
_entity.type
_entity.pdbx_description
1 polymer ?
#
loop_
_entity_poly.entity_id
_entity_poly.type
_entity_poly.pdbx_seq_one_letter_code
_entity_poly.pdbx_strand_id
1 'polypeptide(L)'
;MRRSGGQVNRLQERYGDTVVPSLRKEFGYTSVMAVPKLERVVVNMGLGEATQNPKLIEAGADELMRITGQKPVTTRARKSVAAFKLRQGMAIGTMVTLRGERMYEFLDRLISIALPRVRDFRGISPNGFDGRGNYTLGLRDQLIFWKSTT
;
A
#
# COMPACT_ATOMS: atom_id res chain seq x y z
N MET A 1 7.82 -29.16 6.99
CA MET A 1 8.12 -28.06 7.94
C MET A 1 6.95 -27.07 7.93
N ARG A 2 5.86 -27.41 8.64
CA ARG A 2 4.67 -26.55 8.82
C ARG A 2 4.95 -25.63 10.00
N ARG A 3 5.07 -24.31 9.77
CA ARG A 3 5.11 -23.35 10.87
C ARG A 3 3.69 -23.14 11.39
N SER A 4 3.53 -23.51 12.66
CA SER A 4 2.61 -23.03 13.68
C SER A 4 1.61 -21.93 13.26
N GLY A 5 0.31 -22.27 13.28
CA GLY A 5 -0.78 -21.41 13.78
C GLY A 5 -0.89 -19.96 13.28
N GLY A 6 -0.60 -19.67 12.01
CA GLY A 6 -0.94 -18.37 11.42
C GLY A 6 -2.43 -18.31 11.13
N GLN A 7 -3.17 -17.45 11.83
CA GLN A 7 -4.56 -17.13 11.51
C GLN A 7 -4.63 -16.70 10.04
N VAL A 8 -5.32 -17.47 9.19
CA VAL A 8 -5.46 -17.10 7.78
C VAL A 8 -6.14 -15.74 7.74
N ASN A 9 -5.56 -14.82 6.99
CA ASN A 9 -6.06 -13.46 6.96
C ASN A 9 -7.50 -13.45 6.44
N ARG A 10 -8.42 -12.79 7.16
CA ARG A 10 -9.85 -12.67 6.83
C ARG A 10 -10.09 -12.33 5.35
N LEU A 11 -9.26 -11.48 4.76
CA LEU A 11 -9.38 -11.10 3.35
C LEU A 11 -8.94 -12.20 2.39
N GLN A 12 -7.97 -13.02 2.78
CA GLN A 12 -7.48 -14.14 1.98
C GLN A 12 -8.50 -15.29 1.96
N GLU A 13 -9.11 -15.62 3.10
CA GLU A 13 -10.22 -16.58 3.16
C GLU A 13 -11.41 -16.09 2.34
N ARG A 14 -11.84 -14.84 2.56
CA ARG A 14 -12.96 -14.23 1.82
C ARG A 14 -12.70 -14.21 0.32
N TYR A 15 -11.46 -13.99 -0.11
CA TYR A 15 -11.08 -14.05 -1.52
C TYR A 15 -11.35 -15.44 -2.13
N GLY A 16 -10.88 -16.50 -1.46
CA GLY A 16 -11.06 -17.87 -1.92
C GLY A 16 -12.51 -18.34 -1.90
N ASP A 17 -13.20 -18.09 -0.79
CA ASP A 17 -14.51 -18.71 -0.53
C ASP A 17 -15.67 -17.94 -1.15
N THR A 18 -15.56 -16.61 -1.26
CA THR A 18 -16.69 -15.76 -1.69
C THR A 18 -16.40 -15.03 -2.99
N VAL A 19 -15.23 -14.40 -3.13
CA VAL A 19 -14.93 -13.52 -4.27
C VAL A 19 -14.68 -14.33 -5.54
N VAL A 20 -13.87 -15.40 -5.47
CA VAL A 20 -13.58 -16.24 -6.63
C VAL A 20 -14.84 -16.87 -7.25
N PRO A 21 -15.74 -17.51 -6.47
CA PRO A 21 -16.99 -18.05 -7.04
C PRO A 21 -17.89 -16.97 -7.64
N SER A 22 -17.99 -15.81 -7.00
CA SER A 22 -18.81 -14.69 -7.46
C SER A 22 -18.30 -14.14 -8.80
N LEU A 23 -17.00 -13.87 -8.91
CA LEU A 23 -16.39 -13.37 -10.15
C LEU A 23 -16.47 -14.39 -11.30
N ARG A 24 -16.33 -15.68 -11.01
CA ARG A 24 -16.51 -16.73 -12.03
C ARG A 24 -17.94 -16.77 -12.56
N LYS A 25 -18.93 -16.60 -11.68
CA LYS A 25 -20.35 -16.59 -12.06
C LYS A 25 -20.72 -15.34 -12.86
N GLU A 26 -20.19 -14.19 -12.48
CA GLU A 26 -20.50 -12.90 -13.11
C GLU A 26 -19.81 -12.72 -14.48
N PHE A 27 -18.53 -13.10 -14.59
CA PHE A 27 -17.73 -12.87 -15.79
C PHE A 27 -17.48 -14.14 -16.62
N GLY A 28 -17.97 -15.30 -16.19
CA GLY A 28 -17.92 -16.54 -16.96
C GLY A 28 -16.53 -17.14 -17.15
N TYR A 29 -15.56 -16.87 -16.26
CA TYR A 29 -14.19 -17.37 -16.41
C TYR A 29 -14.14 -18.91 -16.44
N THR A 30 -13.59 -19.44 -17.53
CA THR A 30 -13.43 -20.90 -17.77
C THR A 30 -12.41 -21.53 -16.83
N SER A 31 -11.36 -20.80 -16.45
CA SER A 31 -10.29 -21.26 -15.56
C SER A 31 -10.28 -20.52 -14.23
N VAL A 32 -10.08 -21.26 -13.14
CA VAL A 32 -9.91 -20.69 -11.79
C VAL A 32 -8.71 -19.75 -11.74
N MET A 33 -7.66 -20.04 -12.52
CA MET A 33 -6.43 -19.25 -12.55
C MET A 33 -6.57 -17.94 -13.34
N ALA A 34 -7.66 -17.78 -14.11
CA ALA A 34 -7.94 -16.56 -14.86
C ALA A 34 -8.61 -15.47 -14.01
N VAL A 35 -9.05 -15.81 -12.79
CA VAL A 35 -9.69 -14.86 -11.89
C VAL A 35 -8.66 -13.82 -11.42
N PRO A 36 -8.97 -12.51 -11.49
CA PRO A 36 -8.07 -11.46 -11.02
C PRO A 36 -7.67 -11.66 -9.56
N LYS A 37 -6.38 -11.47 -9.26
CA LYS A 37 -5.81 -11.56 -7.92
C LYS A 37 -4.96 -10.34 -7.62
N LEU A 38 -4.86 -9.99 -6.34
CA LEU A 38 -3.92 -8.98 -5.88
C LEU A 38 -2.49 -9.55 -5.94
N GLU A 39 -1.63 -8.92 -6.73
CA GLU A 39 -0.23 -9.37 -6.87
C GLU A 39 0.69 -8.72 -5.82
N ARG A 40 0.57 -7.41 -5.64
CA ARG A 40 1.37 -6.63 -4.70
C ARG A 40 0.66 -5.33 -4.32
N VAL A 41 0.98 -4.83 -3.14
CA VAL A 41 0.65 -3.46 -2.74
C VAL A 41 1.95 -2.69 -2.58
N VAL A 42 2.05 -1.56 -3.26
CA VAL A 42 3.20 -0.65 -3.14
C VAL A 42 2.75 0.56 -2.33
N VAL A 43 3.40 0.77 -1.19
CA VAL A 43 3.22 1.99 -0.40
C VAL A 43 4.44 2.87 -0.66
N ASN A 44 4.19 4.06 -1.19
CA ASN A 44 5.22 5.03 -1.52
C ASN A 44 4.95 6.33 -0.75
N MET A 45 6.02 6.92 -0.23
CA MET A 45 6.00 8.23 0.39
C MET A 45 7.07 9.10 -0.29
N GLY A 46 6.63 10.11 -1.02
CA GLY A 46 7.50 11.14 -1.59
C GLY A 46 7.76 12.22 -0.56
N LEU A 47 9.02 12.45 -0.21
CA LEU A 47 9.43 13.45 0.76
C LEU A 47 10.26 14.51 0.03
N GLY A 48 9.62 15.44 -0.68
CA GLY A 48 10.32 16.42 -1.54
C GLY A 48 11.36 17.29 -0.80
N GLU A 49 11.11 17.57 0.48
CA GLU A 49 11.99 18.34 1.36
C GLU A 49 13.17 17.53 1.93
N ALA A 50 13.16 16.21 1.75
CA ALA A 50 14.21 15.31 2.20
C ALA A 50 15.61 15.64 1.64
N THR A 51 15.65 16.32 0.50
CA THR A 51 16.90 16.74 -0.14
C THR A 51 17.70 17.71 0.73
N GLN A 52 17.03 18.49 1.56
CA GLN A 52 17.64 19.46 2.47
C GLN A 52 17.83 18.88 3.88
N ASN A 53 16.97 17.95 4.29
CA ASN A 53 17.04 17.32 5.61
C ASN A 53 16.98 15.79 5.52
N PRO A 54 18.14 15.09 5.56
CA PRO A 54 18.19 13.63 5.47
C PRO A 54 17.46 12.92 6.62
N LYS A 55 17.29 13.58 7.78
CA LYS A 55 16.56 13.02 8.93
C LYS A 55 15.08 12.78 8.61
N LEU A 56 14.49 13.54 7.68
CA LEU A 56 13.09 13.32 7.27
C LEU A 56 12.92 11.97 6.56
N ILE A 57 13.92 11.50 5.83
CA ILE A 57 13.87 10.19 5.17
C ILE A 57 13.91 9.08 6.20
N GLU A 58 14.76 9.22 7.21
CA GLU A 58 14.87 8.27 8.32
C GLU A 58 13.55 8.20 9.09
N ALA A 59 12.98 9.35 9.45
CA ALA A 59 11.68 9.42 10.11
C ALA A 59 10.56 8.79 9.27
N GLY A 60 10.45 9.12 7.99
CA GLY A 60 9.45 8.53 7.10
C GLY A 60 9.65 7.03 6.86
N ALA A 61 10.90 6.56 6.83
CA ALA A 61 11.21 5.13 6.76
C ALA A 61 10.80 4.40 8.05
N ASP A 62 11.04 5.00 9.21
CA ASP A 62 10.61 4.44 10.49
C ASP A 62 9.09 4.39 10.61
N GLU A 63 8.38 5.41 10.15
CA GLU A 63 6.91 5.43 10.11
C GLU A 63 6.37 4.33 9.18
N LEU A 64 6.88 4.21 7.95
CA LEU A 64 6.47 3.15 7.04
C LEU A 64 6.79 1.76 7.60
N MET A 65 7.92 1.61 8.29
CA MET A 65 8.29 0.36 8.94
C MET A 65 7.29 0.01 10.05
N ARG A 66 6.86 0.98 10.86
CA ARG A 66 5.84 0.77 11.90
C ARG A 66 4.48 0.40 11.32
N ILE A 67 4.08 1.03 10.22
CA ILE A 67 2.79 0.77 9.57
C ILE A 67 2.79 -0.62 8.90
N THR A 68 3.84 -0.94 8.16
CA THR A 68 3.86 -2.11 7.26
C THR A 68 4.60 -3.32 7.82
N GLY A 69 5.35 -3.19 8.91
CA GLY A 69 6.16 -4.25 9.49
C GLY A 69 7.31 -4.72 8.59
N GLN A 70 7.66 -3.96 7.57
CA GLN A 70 8.71 -4.28 6.61
C GLN A 70 9.65 -3.08 6.43
N LYS A 71 10.96 -3.37 6.39
CA LYS A 71 11.99 -2.35 6.17
C LYS A 71 11.78 -1.67 4.80
N PRO A 72 11.54 -0.35 4.76
CA PRO A 72 11.38 0.37 3.51
C PRO A 72 12.71 0.54 2.76
N VAL A 73 12.60 0.80 1.47
CA VAL A 73 13.70 1.12 0.58
C VAL A 73 13.68 2.61 0.27
N THR A 74 14.81 3.28 0.52
CA THR A 74 15.00 4.68 0.15
C THR A 74 15.09 4.82 -1.37
N THR A 75 14.25 5.66 -1.96
CA THR A 75 14.24 5.95 -3.39
C THR A 75 15.18 7.11 -3.69
N ARG A 76 16.02 6.93 -4.72
CA ARG A 76 16.99 7.93 -5.17
C ARG A 76 16.58 8.55 -6.51
N ALA A 77 16.96 9.81 -6.71
CA ALA A 77 16.75 10.56 -7.92
C ALA A 77 17.45 9.90 -9.12
N ARG A 78 16.70 9.60 -10.19
CA ARG A 78 17.28 9.09 -11.45
C ARG A 78 17.81 10.21 -12.35
N LYS A 79 17.20 11.39 -12.31
CA LYS A 79 17.56 12.55 -13.13
C LYS A 79 17.75 13.77 -12.24
N SER A 80 18.65 14.66 -12.64
CA SER A 80 18.80 15.97 -12.02
C SER A 80 17.76 16.93 -12.58
N VAL A 81 17.05 17.66 -11.72
CA VAL A 81 16.03 18.63 -12.11
C VAL A 81 16.23 19.90 -11.28
N ALA A 82 16.63 20.99 -11.94
CA ALA A 82 16.98 22.25 -11.28
C ALA A 82 15.79 22.89 -10.55
N ALA A 83 14.58 22.81 -11.10
CA ALA A 83 13.36 23.36 -10.49
C ALA A 83 13.09 22.82 -9.07
N PHE A 84 13.46 21.55 -8.83
CA PHE A 84 13.31 20.89 -7.53
C PHE A 84 14.61 20.84 -6.72
N LYS A 85 15.67 21.54 -7.19
CA LYS A 85 17.03 21.50 -6.61
C LYS A 85 17.56 20.06 -6.43
N LEU A 86 17.13 19.15 -7.31
CA LEU A 86 17.46 17.72 -7.25
C LEU A 86 18.68 17.38 -8.09
N ARG A 87 19.62 16.63 -7.51
CA ARG A 87 20.75 16.01 -8.22
C ARG A 87 20.56 14.50 -8.28
N GLN A 88 21.03 13.88 -9.36
CA GLN A 88 21.04 12.42 -9.51
C GLN A 88 21.71 11.74 -8.31
N GLY A 89 21.09 10.67 -7.82
CA GLY A 89 21.58 9.92 -6.66
C GLY A 89 21.13 10.45 -5.29
N MET A 90 20.55 11.66 -5.21
CA MET A 90 19.97 12.17 -3.96
C MET A 90 18.75 11.35 -3.54
N ALA A 91 18.60 11.13 -2.24
CA ALA A 91 17.40 10.47 -1.71
C ALA A 91 16.19 11.44 -1.74
N ILE A 92 15.06 10.96 -2.26
CA ILE A 92 13.83 11.74 -2.47
C ILE A 92 12.67 11.21 -1.60
N GLY A 93 12.67 9.92 -1.28
CA GLY A 93 11.58 9.33 -0.55
C GLY A 93 11.86 7.91 -0.12
N THR A 94 10.79 7.24 0.28
CA THR A 94 10.85 5.88 0.77
C THR A 94 9.66 5.08 0.24
N MET A 95 9.88 3.79 -0.02
CA MET A 95 8.83 2.91 -0.52
C MET A 95 8.95 1.51 0.07
N VAL A 96 7.83 0.81 0.14
CA VAL A 96 7.78 -0.60 0.50
C VAL A 96 6.85 -1.34 -0.45
N THR A 97 7.23 -2.55 -0.83
CA THR A 97 6.39 -3.44 -1.63
C THR A 97 6.02 -4.63 -0.78
N LEU A 98 4.72 -4.77 -0.54
CA LEU A 98 4.12 -5.85 0.23
C LEU A 98 3.58 -6.92 -0.73
N ARG A 99 3.82 -8.18 -0.39
CA ARG A 99 3.37 -9.36 -1.14
C ARG A 99 2.93 -10.45 -0.15
N GLY A 100 2.10 -11.39 -0.61
CA GLY A 100 1.63 -12.50 0.22
C GLY A 100 0.76 -12.04 1.38
N GLU A 101 0.91 -12.67 2.55
CA GLU A 101 0.07 -12.43 3.73
C GLU A 101 0.13 -10.98 4.23
N ARG A 102 1.32 -10.37 4.28
CA ARG A 102 1.52 -8.98 4.74
C ARG A 102 0.77 -7.96 3.89
N MET A 103 0.56 -8.27 2.60
CA MET A 103 -0.24 -7.44 1.71
C MET A 103 -1.71 -7.44 2.13
N TYR A 104 -2.26 -8.63 2.42
CA TYR A 104 -3.64 -8.77 2.89
C TYR A 104 -3.83 -8.15 4.28
N GLU A 105 -2.85 -8.27 5.19
CA GLU A 105 -2.89 -7.62 6.51
C GLU A 105 -2.91 -6.10 6.40
N PHE A 106 -2.04 -5.54 5.56
CA PHE A 106 -2.01 -4.11 5.31
C PHE A 106 -3.33 -3.62 4.71
N LEU A 107 -3.88 -4.34 3.72
CA LEU A 107 -5.14 -3.98 3.09
C LEU A 107 -6.31 -4.05 4.08
N ASP A 108 -6.34 -5.06 4.94
CA ASP A 108 -7.38 -5.20 5.97
C ASP A 108 -7.35 -4.05 6.98
N ARG A 109 -6.15 -3.66 7.44
CA ARG A 109 -5.94 -2.49 8.29
C ARG A 109 -6.30 -1.19 7.57
N LEU A 110 -5.95 -1.06 6.30
CA LEU A 110 -6.29 0.11 5.50
C LEU A 110 -7.82 0.30 5.43
N ILE A 111 -8.55 -0.74 5.04
CA ILE A 111 -10.01 -0.68 4.85
C ILE A 111 -10.75 -0.55 6.17
N SER A 112 -10.39 -1.36 7.17
CA SER A 112 -11.17 -1.46 8.42
C SER A 112 -10.83 -0.35 9.42
N ILE A 113 -9.60 0.16 9.42
CA ILE A 113 -9.11 1.10 10.44
C ILE A 113 -8.78 2.46 9.84
N ALA A 114 -7.98 2.50 8.78
CA ALA A 114 -7.43 3.77 8.28
C ALA A 114 -8.47 4.60 7.52
N LEU A 115 -9.23 4.01 6.58
CA LEU A 115 -10.21 4.74 5.77
C LEU A 115 -11.32 5.42 6.60
N PRO A 116 -11.94 4.77 7.61
CA PRO A 116 -12.94 5.42 8.45
C PRO A 116 -12.39 6.58 9.29
N ARG A 117 -11.09 6.60 9.55
CA ARG A 117 -10.42 7.67 10.32
C ARG A 117 -10.02 8.87 9.47
N VAL A 118 -10.13 8.77 8.14
CA VAL A 118 -9.87 9.90 7.24
C VAL A 118 -10.96 10.96 7.46
N ARG A 119 -10.53 12.20 7.77
CA ARG A 119 -11.45 13.33 7.90
C ARG A 119 -12.19 13.56 6.58
N ASP A 120 -13.50 13.73 6.64
CA ASP A 120 -14.39 13.92 5.48
C ASP A 120 -14.33 12.76 4.46
N PHE A 121 -14.24 11.51 4.92
CA PHE A 121 -14.26 10.35 4.03
C PHE A 121 -15.62 10.20 3.32
N ARG A 122 -15.66 10.52 2.02
CA ARG A 122 -16.85 10.37 1.15
C ARG A 122 -16.81 9.09 0.31
N GLY A 123 -15.96 8.13 0.68
CA GLY A 123 -15.64 6.97 -0.14
C GLY A 123 -14.40 7.15 -1.00
N ILE A 124 -13.95 6.05 -1.60
CA ILE A 124 -12.83 6.04 -2.54
C ILE A 124 -13.31 6.36 -3.95
N SER A 125 -12.56 7.18 -4.67
CA SER A 125 -12.92 7.56 -6.03
C SER A 125 -12.74 6.37 -6.99
N PRO A 126 -13.72 6.06 -7.85
CA PRO A 126 -13.59 5.04 -8.89
C PRO A 126 -12.64 5.48 -10.01
N ASN A 127 -12.28 6.77 -10.10
CA ASN A 127 -11.39 7.28 -11.14
C ASN A 127 -9.90 6.97 -10.88
N GLY A 128 -9.57 6.29 -9.77
CA GLY A 128 -8.20 5.90 -9.42
C GLY A 128 -7.67 4.68 -10.19
N PHE A 129 -8.46 4.09 -11.09
CA PHE A 129 -8.04 2.98 -11.93
C PHE A 129 -7.31 3.46 -13.19
N ASP A 130 -6.24 2.75 -13.56
CA ASP A 130 -5.41 3.06 -14.74
C ASP A 130 -5.91 2.41 -16.05
N GLY A 131 -7.10 1.82 -16.04
CA GLY A 131 -7.68 1.09 -17.17
C GLY A 131 -7.09 -0.31 -17.41
N ARG A 132 -6.05 -0.70 -16.67
CA ARG A 132 -5.42 -2.05 -16.72
C ARG A 132 -5.67 -2.87 -15.45
N GLY A 133 -6.56 -2.38 -14.59
CA GLY A 133 -6.92 -3.04 -13.33
C GLY A 133 -6.02 -2.68 -12.15
N ASN A 134 -5.10 -1.72 -12.29
CA ASN A 134 -4.36 -1.20 -11.13
C ASN A 134 -5.09 -0.01 -10.54
N TYR A 135 -5.10 0.06 -9.20
CA TYR A 135 -5.73 1.13 -8.46
C TYR A 135 -4.69 1.94 -7.68
N THR A 136 -4.78 3.26 -7.76
CA THR A 136 -3.94 4.18 -6.96
C THR A 136 -4.80 5.04 -6.05
N LEU A 137 -4.46 5.02 -4.75
CA LEU A 137 -5.08 5.85 -3.74
C LEU A 137 -4.05 6.83 -3.15
N GLY A 138 -4.39 8.12 -3.16
CA GLY A 138 -3.61 9.14 -2.47
C GLY A 138 -4.12 9.34 -1.05
N LEU A 139 -3.25 9.14 -0.05
CA LEU A 139 -3.54 9.46 1.35
C LEU A 139 -2.80 10.76 1.70
N ARG A 140 -3.52 11.74 2.24
CA ARG A 140 -2.95 13.05 2.59
C ARG A 140 -2.31 13.08 3.98
N ASP A 141 -2.73 12.19 4.86
CA ASP A 141 -2.30 12.16 6.24
C ASP A 141 -1.96 10.73 6.66
N GLN A 142 -0.74 10.53 7.11
CA GLN A 142 -0.24 9.26 7.61
C GLN A 142 -0.70 8.95 9.05
N LEU A 143 -1.18 9.95 9.81
CA LEU A 143 -1.67 9.83 11.20
C LEU A 143 -2.84 8.84 11.35
N ILE A 144 -3.56 8.59 10.25
CA ILE A 144 -4.72 7.69 10.21
C ILE A 144 -4.39 6.25 10.64
N PHE A 145 -3.13 5.83 10.50
CA PHE A 145 -2.67 4.51 10.93
C PHE A 145 -2.37 4.42 12.44
N TRP A 146 -2.08 5.54 13.11
CA TRP A 146 -1.53 5.53 14.48
C TRP A 146 -2.48 6.06 15.53
N LYS A 147 -3.47 6.89 15.17
CA LYS A 147 -4.35 7.54 16.14
C LYS A 147 -5.13 6.49 16.95
N SER A 148 -4.60 6.09 18.10
CA SER A 148 -5.42 5.58 19.19
C SER A 148 -6.17 6.81 19.71
N THR A 149 -7.49 6.78 19.58
CA THR A 149 -8.38 7.74 20.23
C THR A 149 -7.90 7.98 21.66
N THR A 150 -7.54 9.22 21.98
CA THR A 150 -7.51 9.71 23.37
C THR A 150 -8.94 9.92 23.82
#